data_AF-A0A485J9X3-F1
#
_entry.id   AF-A0A485J9X3-F1
#
_cell.length_a   1.000
_cell.length_b   1.000
_cell.length_c   1.000
_cell.angle_alpha   90.00
_cell.angle_beta   90.00
_cell.angle_gamma   90.00
#
_symmetry.space_group_name_H-M   'P 1'
#
loop_
_entity.id
_entity.type
_entity.pdbx_description
1 polymer ?
#
loop_
_entity_poly.entity_id
_entity_poly.type
_entity_poly.pdbx_seq_one_letter_code
_entity_poly.pdbx_strand_id
1 'polypeptide(L)'
;MRRAKRNPLLILGMGKLGGGELNFSSDIDLIFAWPEHGCTQGGRRELDNAQFFTRMGQRLIKVLDQPTQDGFVYRVDMRLRPFGESGPLVLSFAALEDYYQEQGRDWERYAMVKARIMGDSEGVYANELRAMLRPFVFRRYIDSA
;
A
#
# COMPACT_ATOMS: atom_id res chain seq x y z
N MET A 1 -4.41 -19.22 25.20
CA MET A 1 -3.37 -18.42 24.51
C MET A 1 -3.88 -18.04 23.13
N ARG A 2 -4.16 -16.76 22.87
CA ARG A 2 -4.46 -16.30 21.50
C ARG A 2 -3.16 -16.39 20.69
N ARG A 3 -3.16 -17.17 19.60
CA ARG A 3 -2.06 -17.20 18.63
C ARG A 3 -1.84 -15.76 18.14
N ALA A 4 -0.62 -15.23 18.24
CA ALA A 4 -0.30 -13.93 17.66
C ALA A 4 -0.67 -13.96 16.17
N LYS A 5 -1.58 -13.08 15.74
CA LYS A 5 -1.97 -12.97 14.33
C LYS A 5 -0.81 -12.38 13.54
N ARG A 6 -0.44 -13.03 12.45
CA ARG A 6 0.65 -12.57 11.59
C ARG A 6 0.14 -11.44 10.71
N ASN A 7 0.77 -10.27 10.80
CA ASN A 7 0.50 -9.14 9.91
C ASN A 7 1.27 -9.32 8.59
N PRO A 8 0.60 -9.35 7.42
CA PRO A 8 1.25 -9.28 6.12
C PRO A 8 1.56 -7.84 5.71
N LEU A 9 2.51 -7.69 4.79
CA LEU A 9 2.63 -6.46 3.99
C LEU A 9 1.67 -6.58 2.81
N LEU A 10 0.71 -5.68 2.69
CA LEU A 10 -0.16 -5.56 1.53
C LEU A 10 0.40 -4.52 0.57
N ILE A 11 0.28 -4.80 -0.72
CA ILE A 11 0.75 -3.93 -1.79
C ILE A 11 -0.43 -3.62 -2.70
N LEU A 12 -0.78 -2.35 -2.83
CA LEU A 12 -1.70 -1.87 -3.84
C LEU A 12 -0.88 -1.47 -5.06
N GLY A 13 -1.14 -2.12 -6.20
CA GLY A 13 -0.71 -1.62 -7.49
C GLY A 13 -1.72 -0.60 -7.99
N MET A 14 -1.21 0.55 -8.43
CA MET A 14 -2.00 1.70 -8.83
C MET A 14 -1.91 1.90 -10.36
N GLY A 15 -2.70 2.83 -10.89
CA GLY A 15 -2.60 3.25 -12.30
C GLY A 15 -2.67 2.08 -13.28
N LYS A 16 -1.69 2.01 -14.19
CA LYS A 16 -1.61 0.95 -15.21
C LYS A 16 -1.40 -0.44 -14.62
N LEU A 17 -0.61 -0.56 -13.56
CA LEU A 17 -0.39 -1.84 -12.87
C LEU A 17 -1.69 -2.36 -12.25
N GLY A 18 -2.39 -1.47 -11.54
CA GLY A 18 -3.65 -1.78 -10.89
C GLY A 18 -4.76 -2.12 -11.89
N GLY A 19 -4.82 -1.39 -13.00
CA GLY A 19 -5.75 -1.61 -14.12
C GLY A 19 -5.41 -2.78 -15.05
N GLY A 20 -4.23 -3.40 -14.93
CA GLY A 20 -3.81 -4.48 -15.83
C GLY A 20 -3.39 -4.02 -17.23
N GLU A 21 -2.94 -2.78 -17.38
CA GLU A 21 -2.62 -2.09 -18.63
C GLU A 21 -1.13 -1.71 -18.70
N LEU A 22 -0.25 -2.55 -18.15
CA LEU A 22 1.18 -2.24 -18.03
C LEU A 22 1.89 -2.30 -19.39
N ASN A 23 2.70 -1.28 -19.70
CA ASN A 23 3.56 -1.26 -20.89
C ASN A 23 5.02 -1.51 -20.52
N PHE A 24 5.84 -1.94 -21.50
CA PHE A 24 7.25 -2.32 -21.33
C PHE A 24 8.13 -1.30 -20.58
N SER A 25 7.90 0.01 -20.74
CA SER A 25 8.69 1.08 -20.12
C SER A 25 7.98 1.76 -18.93
N SER A 26 6.89 1.17 -18.43
CA SER A 26 6.10 1.79 -17.35
C SER A 26 6.77 1.59 -15.99
N ASP A 27 6.73 2.64 -15.18
CA ASP A 27 7.00 2.52 -13.76
C ASP A 27 5.82 1.80 -13.08
N ILE A 28 6.08 1.17 -11.94
CA ILE A 28 5.03 0.56 -11.12
C ILE A 28 4.70 1.48 -9.94
N ASP A 29 3.50 2.03 -9.98
CA ASP A 29 2.96 2.85 -8.90
C ASP A 29 2.46 1.94 -7.76
N LEU A 30 3.06 2.05 -6.58
CA LEU A 30 2.74 1.19 -5.43
C LEU A 30 2.37 1.99 -4.17
N ILE A 31 1.44 1.44 -3.39
CA ILE A 31 1.16 1.86 -2.01
C ILE A 31 1.31 0.65 -1.10
N PHE A 32 2.02 0.81 0.02
CA PHE A 32 2.25 -0.25 0.98
C PHE A 32 1.45 -0.04 2.27
N ALA A 33 0.85 -1.12 2.77
CA ALA A 33 0.02 -1.10 3.96
C ALA A 33 0.25 -2.32 4.85
N TRP A 34 0.03 -2.19 6.16
CA TRP A 34 -0.09 -3.33 7.08
C TRP A 34 -1.34 -3.21 7.96
N PRO A 35 -1.91 -4.31 8.47
CA PRO A 35 -3.19 -4.25 9.18
C PRO A 35 -3.10 -3.65 10.59
N GLU A 36 -2.43 -4.33 11.52
CA GLU A 36 -2.52 -4.04 12.94
C GLU A 36 -1.21 -3.46 13.51
N HIS A 37 -1.34 -2.51 14.44
CA HIS A 37 -0.21 -2.07 15.28
C HIS A 37 0.28 -3.20 16.19
N GLY A 38 1.51 -3.06 16.68
CA GLY A 38 2.14 -4.04 17.57
C GLY A 38 3.60 -4.24 17.22
N CYS A 39 4.15 -5.37 17.64
CA CYS A 39 5.55 -5.69 17.45
C CYS A 39 5.74 -6.96 16.62
N THR A 40 6.80 -6.96 15.81
CA THR A 40 7.30 -8.12 15.09
C THR A 40 8.39 -8.80 15.92
N GLN A 41 8.18 -10.07 16.22
CA GLN A 41 9.08 -10.94 16.98
C GLN A 41 9.73 -12.00 16.06
N GLY A 42 10.77 -12.69 16.57
CA GLY A 42 11.48 -13.75 15.83
C GLY A 42 12.76 -13.32 15.11
N GLY A 43 13.13 -12.03 15.21
CA GLY A 43 14.46 -11.53 14.84
C GLY A 43 15.41 -11.47 16.04
N ARG A 44 16.61 -10.90 15.84
CA ARG A 44 17.60 -10.67 16.91
C ARG A 44 17.06 -9.81 18.07
N ARG A 45 16.09 -8.94 17.78
CA ARG A 45 15.34 -8.12 18.74
C ARG A 45 13.91 -7.97 18.25
N GLU A 46 13.00 -7.74 19.19
CA GLU A 46 11.65 -7.27 18.88
C GLU A 46 11.71 -5.89 18.22
N LEU A 47 10.86 -5.67 17.21
CA LEU A 47 10.76 -4.40 16.50
C LEU A 47 9.30 -3.97 16.45
N ASP A 48 9.05 -2.67 16.60
CA ASP A 48 7.76 -2.10 16.26
C ASP A 48 7.39 -2.42 14.79
N ASN A 49 6.12 -2.72 14.53
CA ASN A 49 5.64 -3.10 13.20
C ASN A 49 5.90 -2.00 12.15
N ALA A 50 5.73 -0.72 12.49
CA ALA A 50 5.99 0.36 11.55
C ALA A 50 7.46 0.39 11.15
N GLN A 51 8.38 0.19 12.10
CA GLN A 51 9.82 0.07 11.80
C GLN A 51 10.14 -1.16 10.95
N PHE A 52 9.54 -2.31 11.28
CA PHE A 52 9.73 -3.56 10.53
C PHE A 52 9.26 -3.41 9.08
N PHE A 53 8.02 -2.96 8.86
CA PHE A 53 7.46 -2.82 7.53
C PHE A 53 8.12 -1.72 6.73
N THR A 54 8.56 -0.62 7.34
CA THR A 54 9.36 0.41 6.66
C THR A 54 10.66 -0.19 6.10
N ARG A 55 11.40 -0.96 6.90
CA ARG A 55 12.63 -1.62 6.43
C ARG A 55 12.34 -2.67 5.36
N MET A 56 11.24 -3.41 5.48
CA MET A 56 10.80 -4.38 4.49
C MET A 56 10.46 -3.71 3.16
N GLY A 57 9.68 -2.63 3.18
CA GLY A 57 9.30 -1.84 2.00
C GLY A 57 10.51 -1.24 1.29
N GLN A 58 11.45 -0.66 2.04
CA GLN A 58 12.71 -0.13 1.49
C GLN A 58 13.53 -1.22 0.77
N ARG A 59 13.61 -2.42 1.36
CA ARG A 59 14.30 -3.56 0.74
C ARG A 59 13.59 -4.07 -0.50
N LEU A 60 12.25 -4.10 -0.48
CA LEU A 60 11.45 -4.51 -1.62
C LEU A 60 11.67 -3.56 -2.81
N ILE A 61 11.60 -2.25 -2.57
CA ILE A 61 11.90 -1.23 -3.60
C ILE A 61 13.31 -1.42 -4.14
N LYS A 62 14.29 -1.59 -3.25
CA LYS A 62 15.68 -1.82 -3.65
C LYS A 62 15.84 -3.04 -4.55
N VAL A 63 15.18 -4.16 -4.25
CA VAL A 63 15.25 -5.37 -5.08
C VAL A 63 14.60 -5.16 -6.45
N LEU A 64 13.58 -4.32 -6.55
CA LEU A 64 12.86 -4.07 -7.81
C LEU A 64 13.58 -3.05 -8.70
N ASP A 65 14.07 -1.97 -8.10
CA ASP A 65 14.47 -0.74 -8.81
C ASP A 65 15.99 -0.57 -8.90
N GLN A 66 16.78 -1.23 -8.05
CA GLN A 66 18.23 -1.04 -8.06
C GLN A 66 18.84 -1.59 -9.36
N PRO A 67 19.57 -0.77 -10.15
CA PRO A 67 20.30 -1.25 -11.30
C PRO A 67 21.43 -2.20 -10.89
N THR A 68 21.51 -3.32 -11.59
CA THR A 68 22.57 -4.32 -11.50
C THR A 68 23.22 -4.52 -12.87
N GLN A 69 24.18 -5.45 -12.96
CA GLN A 69 24.76 -5.87 -14.26
C GLN A 69 23.70 -6.44 -15.23
N ASP A 70 22.60 -6.97 -14.68
CA ASP A 70 21.49 -7.56 -15.43
C ASP A 70 20.36 -6.54 -15.70
N GLY A 71 20.57 -5.26 -15.35
CA GLY A 71 19.55 -4.21 -15.37
C GLY A 71 18.77 -4.12 -14.06
N PHE A 72 17.52 -3.68 -14.13
CA PHE A 72 16.58 -3.57 -13.01
C PHE A 72 15.28 -4.32 -13.35
N VAL A 73 14.45 -4.63 -12.36
CA VAL A 73 13.19 -5.36 -12.58
C VAL A 73 12.09 -4.40 -13.03
N TYR A 74 11.79 -3.40 -12.19
CA TYR A 74 10.87 -2.30 -12.49
C TYR A 74 11.31 -1.05 -11.74
N ARG A 75 11.15 0.11 -12.38
CA ARG A 75 11.18 1.39 -11.68
C ARG A 75 9.95 1.51 -10.80
N VAL A 76 10.13 1.88 -9.54
CA VAL A 76 9.03 1.95 -8.56
C VAL A 76 8.69 3.40 -8.25
N ASP A 77 7.43 3.78 -8.42
CA ASP A 77 6.92 5.09 -7.98
C ASP A 77 6.02 4.93 -6.75
N MET A 78 6.33 5.68 -5.69
CA MET A 78 5.61 5.65 -4.40
C MET A 78 4.84 6.95 -4.14
N ARG A 79 4.73 7.86 -5.11
CA ARG A 79 4.17 9.23 -4.93
C ARG A 79 2.67 9.26 -4.67
N LEU A 80 1.95 8.22 -5.08
CA LEU A 80 0.50 8.11 -4.86
C LEU A 80 0.12 7.71 -3.42
N ARG A 81 1.10 7.40 -2.55
CA ARG A 81 0.83 7.09 -1.15
C ARG A 81 0.34 8.32 -0.38
N PRO A 82 -0.44 8.14 0.71
CA PRO A 82 -0.82 9.22 1.61
C PRO A 82 0.35 10.13 1.99
N PHE A 83 0.10 11.45 1.98
CA PHE A 83 1.10 12.49 2.22
C PHE A 83 2.25 12.56 1.18
N GLY A 84 2.17 11.80 0.08
CA GLY A 84 3.15 11.83 -1.01
C GLY A 84 4.56 11.50 -0.55
N GLU A 85 5.57 12.18 -1.13
CA GLU A 85 6.99 11.95 -0.83
C GLU A 85 7.37 12.25 0.63
N SER A 86 6.65 13.17 1.29
CA SER A 86 6.86 13.55 2.68
C SER A 86 6.24 12.56 3.69
N GLY A 87 5.41 11.63 3.20
CA GLY A 87 4.73 10.64 4.02
C GLY A 87 5.58 9.42 4.39
N PRO A 88 5.16 8.67 5.42
CA PRO A 88 5.74 7.36 5.71
C PRO A 88 5.64 6.45 4.47
N LEU A 89 6.63 5.58 4.30
CA LEU A 89 6.69 4.68 3.14
C LEU A 89 5.56 3.64 3.16
N VAL A 90 5.19 3.20 4.36
CA VAL A 90 4.17 2.19 4.61
C VAL A 90 3.25 2.75 5.70
N LEU A 91 1.94 2.50 5.60
CA LEU A 91 0.96 2.93 6.61
C LEU A 91 0.22 1.75 7.25
N SER A 92 -0.21 1.92 8.50
CA SER A 92 -1.20 1.01 9.08
C SER A 92 -2.56 1.22 8.41
N PHE A 93 -3.46 0.24 8.53
CA PHE A 93 -4.83 0.38 8.06
C PHE A 93 -5.53 1.56 8.75
N ALA A 94 -5.36 1.72 10.07
CA ALA A 94 -5.92 2.85 10.80
C ALA A 94 -5.43 4.20 10.23
N ALA A 95 -4.12 4.36 9.99
CA ALA A 95 -3.59 5.60 9.44
C ALA A 95 -4.02 5.87 7.99
N LEU A 96 -4.22 4.81 7.18
CA LEU A 96 -4.79 4.93 5.84
C LEU A 96 -6.25 5.37 5.88
N GLU A 97 -7.03 4.79 6.77
CA GLU A 97 -8.44 5.12 6.96
C GLU A 97 -8.60 6.58 7.38
N ASP A 98 -7.89 7.01 8.42
CA ASP A 98 -7.91 8.39 8.92
C ASP A 98 -7.56 9.38 7.80
N TYR A 99 -6.50 9.10 7.03
CA TYR A 99 -6.07 9.97 5.93
C TYR A 99 -7.15 10.12 4.85
N TYR A 100 -7.73 9.01 4.37
CA TYR A 100 -8.72 9.07 3.30
C TYR A 100 -10.07 9.63 3.74
N GLN A 101 -10.41 9.49 5.03
CA GLN A 101 -11.61 10.10 5.60
C GLN A 101 -11.45 11.62 5.77
N GLU A 102 -10.32 12.08 6.29
CA GLU A 102 -10.15 13.49 6.69
C GLU A 102 -9.52 14.37 5.60
N GLN A 103 -8.58 13.83 4.83
CA GLN A 103 -7.70 14.60 3.94
C GLN A 103 -7.79 14.17 2.48
N GLY A 104 -8.48 13.07 2.18
CA GLY A 104 -8.53 12.48 0.85
C GLY A 104 -9.17 13.39 -0.20
N ARG A 105 -8.39 13.72 -1.24
CA ARG A 105 -8.77 14.64 -2.32
C ARG A 105 -9.43 13.90 -3.49
N ASP A 106 -10.17 14.64 -4.32
CA ASP A 106 -10.88 14.05 -5.46
C ASP A 106 -9.94 13.36 -6.46
N TRP A 107 -8.76 13.93 -6.74
CA TRP A 107 -7.77 13.29 -7.60
C TRP A 107 -7.27 11.95 -7.04
N GLU A 108 -7.17 11.81 -5.71
CA GLU A 108 -6.79 10.55 -5.06
C GLU A 108 -7.90 9.51 -5.22
N ARG A 109 -9.17 9.93 -5.15
CA ARG A 109 -10.31 9.05 -5.44
C ARG A 109 -10.22 8.49 -6.86
N TYR A 110 -9.97 9.36 -7.85
CA TYR A 110 -9.79 8.93 -9.25
C TYR A 110 -8.64 7.95 -9.41
N ALA A 111 -7.49 8.18 -8.75
CA ALA A 111 -6.36 7.27 -8.77
C ALA A 111 -6.71 5.90 -8.15
N MET A 112 -7.46 5.90 -7.04
CA MET A 112 -7.86 4.71 -6.30
C MET A 112 -8.89 3.83 -7.03
N VAL A 113 -9.57 4.33 -8.07
CA VAL A 113 -10.45 3.51 -8.93
C VAL A 113 -9.68 2.34 -9.56
N LYS A 114 -8.41 2.56 -9.92
CA LYS A 114 -7.55 1.51 -10.48
C LYS A 114 -6.77 0.73 -9.42
N ALA A 115 -6.89 1.05 -8.13
CA ALA A 115 -6.13 0.37 -7.08
C ALA A 115 -6.49 -1.12 -7.00
N ARG A 116 -5.48 -1.99 -7.03
CA ARG A 116 -5.66 -3.44 -6.92
C ARG A 116 -4.63 -4.03 -5.96
N ILE A 117 -5.07 -4.92 -5.07
CA ILE A 117 -4.15 -5.66 -4.19
C ILE A 117 -3.35 -6.65 -5.04
N MET A 118 -2.02 -6.61 -4.92
CA MET A 118 -1.10 -7.53 -5.61
C MET A 118 -0.95 -8.83 -4.83
N GLY A 119 -0.89 -9.97 -5.53
CA GLY A 119 -0.77 -11.30 -4.92
C GLY A 119 -2.12 -11.89 -4.50
N ASP A 120 -2.14 -12.65 -3.40
CA ASP A 120 -3.38 -13.20 -2.85
C ASP A 120 -4.28 -12.06 -2.33
N SER A 121 -5.46 -11.97 -2.92
CA SER A 121 -6.41 -10.91 -2.64
C SER A 121 -7.66 -11.41 -1.90
N GLU A 122 -7.75 -12.68 -1.48
CA GLU A 122 -8.97 -13.22 -0.86
C GLU A 122 -8.92 -13.29 0.68
N GLY A 123 -7.77 -12.99 1.28
CA GLY A 123 -7.58 -13.03 2.74
C GLY A 123 -8.38 -11.98 3.52
N VAL A 124 -8.54 -12.22 4.83
CA VAL A 124 -9.27 -11.33 5.77
C VAL A 124 -8.78 -9.88 5.68
N TYR A 125 -7.46 -9.66 5.71
CA TYR A 125 -6.87 -8.32 5.63
C TYR A 125 -7.03 -7.67 4.26
N ALA A 126 -7.09 -8.45 3.17
CA ALA A 126 -7.35 -7.92 1.84
C ALA A 126 -8.82 -7.46 1.71
N ASN A 127 -9.75 -8.22 2.30
CA ASN A 127 -11.16 -7.83 2.39
C ASN A 127 -11.35 -6.57 3.25
N GLU A 128 -10.68 -6.49 4.39
CA GLU A 128 -10.72 -5.34 5.29
C GLU A 128 -10.21 -4.07 4.59
N LEU A 129 -9.05 -4.13 3.94
CA LEU A 129 -8.51 -2.99 3.17
C LEU A 129 -9.47 -2.55 2.06
N ARG A 130 -10.06 -3.50 1.30
CA ARG A 130 -11.07 -3.16 0.28
C ARG A 130 -12.31 -2.51 0.87
N ALA A 131 -12.80 -3.01 2.00
CA ALA A 131 -13.98 -2.47 2.66
C ALA A 131 -13.74 -1.03 3.16
N MET A 132 -12.56 -0.77 3.72
CA MET A 132 -12.13 0.56 4.16
C MET A 132 -12.00 1.55 2.99
N LEU A 133 -11.41 1.14 1.87
CA LEU A 133 -11.18 2.02 0.73
C LEU A 133 -12.45 2.28 -0.10
N ARG A 134 -13.41 1.35 -0.09
CA ARG A 134 -14.61 1.43 -0.95
C ARG A 134 -15.44 2.71 -0.75
N PRO A 135 -15.75 3.18 0.47
CA PRO A 135 -16.49 4.43 0.69
C PRO A 135 -15.75 5.68 0.19
N PHE A 136 -14.41 5.67 0.29
CA PHE A 136 -13.59 6.76 -0.20
C PHE A 136 -13.66 6.88 -1.73
N VAL A 137 -13.54 5.74 -2.44
CA VAL A 137 -13.55 5.68 -3.90
C VAL A 137 -14.96 5.89 -4.48
N PHE A 138 -15.96 5.18 -3.93
CA PHE A 138 -17.33 5.17 -4.43
C PHE A 138 -18.27 5.78 -3.41
N ARG A 139 -18.39 7.12 -3.46
CA ARG A 139 -19.34 7.85 -2.60
C ARG A 139 -20.77 7.36 -2.84
N ARG A 140 -21.52 7.19 -1.75
CA ARG A 140 -22.96 6.88 -1.81
C ARG A 140 -23.82 8.05 -2.29
N TYR A 141 -23.36 9.27 -2.05
CA TYR A 141 -24.03 10.50 -2.44
C TYR A 141 -23.04 11.40 -3.16
N ILE A 142 -23.41 11.86 -4.35
CA ILE A 142 -22.73 12.96 -5.04
C ILE A 142 -23.57 14.17 -4.69
N ASP A 143 -23.13 14.94 -3.68
CA ASP A 143 -23.79 16.22 -3.41
C ASP A 143 -23.58 17.11 -4.65
N SER A 144 -24.69 17.54 -5.22
CA SER A 144 -24.72 18.47 -6.35
C SER A 144 -24.45 19.84 -5.76
N ALA A 145 -23.20 20.28 -5.80
CA ALA A 145 -22.81 21.66 -5.52
C ALA A 145 -22.56 22.40 -6.84
#